data_AF-A0A662F035-F1
#
_entry.id   AF-A0A662F035-F1
#
_cell.length_a   1.000
_cell.length_b   1.000
_cell.length_c   1.000
_cell.angle_alpha   90.00
_cell.angle_beta   90.00
_cell.angle_gamma   90.00
#
_symmetry.space_group_name_H-M   'P 1'
#
loop_
_entity.id
_entity.type
_entity.pdbx_description
1 polymer ?
#
loop_
_entity_poly.entity_id
_entity_poly.type
_entity_poly.pdbx_seq_one_letter_code
_entity_poly.pdbx_strand_id
1 'polypeptide(L)'
;MDVFTWGTLGDSYIQMLKIRCIKDNVRVFHYCGNHDYWRSDIEKILRLAPNVKDVVFERRYDLPEITTDTHEQEMEFFPNLHTELWEAVDESLRWLLSAKYTVFQCHSGKPKGGNTKNINPDYIRSYIKNNKDKNIVLLGTNRELYGDITSTLNLVGRTDIITAMALVGGADEFIGAEGLLSFVALSHRVKSDVFYISQDAVERRIVGTPWEQYANLIGVYHGNSFWVW
;
A
#
# COMPACT_ATOMS: atom_id res chain seq x y z
N MET A 1 1.47 11.41 23.92
CA MET A 1 2.35 12.30 23.14
C MET A 1 1.57 12.83 21.96
N ASP A 2 1.78 14.08 21.59
CA ASP A 2 1.18 14.69 20.41
C ASP A 2 2.25 14.75 19.31
N VAL A 3 1.89 14.34 18.09
CA VAL A 3 2.79 14.34 16.92
C VAL A 3 2.13 14.98 15.72
N PHE A 4 2.93 15.55 14.83
CA PHE A 4 2.47 16.08 13.55
C PHE A 4 2.85 15.16 12.39
N THR A 5 1.95 15.01 11.43
CA THR A 5 2.13 14.26 10.19
C THR A 5 1.53 15.05 9.03
N TRP A 6 2.01 14.82 7.82
CA TRP A 6 1.42 15.40 6.62
C TRP A 6 1.58 14.46 5.44
N GLY A 7 0.69 14.57 4.45
CA GLY A 7 0.80 13.85 3.20
C GLY A 7 -0.51 13.21 2.73
N THR A 8 -0.36 12.09 2.05
CA THR A 8 -1.41 11.36 1.34
C THR A 8 -1.59 9.95 1.93
N LEU A 9 -2.40 9.11 1.30
CA LEU A 9 -2.65 7.74 1.76
C LEU A 9 -1.37 6.91 1.92
N GLY A 10 -0.44 6.99 0.96
CA GLY A 10 0.84 6.27 1.03
C GLY A 10 1.72 6.76 2.18
N ASP A 11 1.75 8.09 2.39
CA ASP A 11 2.54 8.72 3.45
C ASP A 11 2.03 8.33 4.83
N SER A 12 0.70 8.29 4.98
CA SER A 12 0.01 7.91 6.22
C SER A 12 0.33 6.47 6.64
N TYR A 13 0.53 5.56 5.67
CA TYR A 13 0.94 4.20 5.96
C TYR A 13 2.35 4.12 6.53
N ILE A 14 3.31 4.81 5.91
CA ILE A 14 4.70 4.88 6.42
C ILE A 14 4.74 5.53 7.82
N GLN A 15 3.96 6.60 8.01
CA GLN A 15 3.83 7.27 9.31
C GLN A 15 3.23 6.34 10.36
N MET A 16 2.22 5.54 10.00
CA MET A 16 1.65 4.52 10.89
C MET A 16 2.71 3.51 11.35
N LEU A 17 3.56 3.01 10.43
CA LEU A 17 4.65 2.09 10.78
C LEU A 17 5.62 2.70 11.81
N LYS A 18 5.97 3.98 11.62
CA LYS A 18 6.82 4.74 12.56
C LYS A 18 6.14 4.94 13.91
N ILE A 19 4.86 5.30 13.90
CA ILE A 19 4.08 5.53 15.12
C ILE A 19 3.96 4.24 15.95
N ARG A 20 3.85 3.05 15.32
CA ARG A 20 3.84 1.77 16.03
C ARG A 20 5.10 1.52 16.87
N CYS A 21 6.23 2.12 16.49
CA CYS A 21 7.49 2.00 17.23
C CYS A 21 7.55 2.91 18.47
N ILE A 22 6.62 3.86 18.60
CA ILE A 22 6.52 4.76 19.75
C ILE A 22 5.81 4.00 20.89
N LYS A 23 6.48 3.83 22.02
CA LYS A 23 5.94 3.09 23.18
C LYS A 23 4.77 3.79 23.87
N ASP A 24 4.66 5.10 23.71
CA ASP A 24 3.61 5.92 24.32
C ASP A 24 2.33 5.94 23.50
N ASN A 25 1.21 6.25 24.15
CA ASN A 25 -0.04 6.59 23.46
C ASN A 25 0.14 7.90 22.68
N VAL A 26 -0.32 7.92 21.43
CA VAL A 26 -0.13 9.01 20.48
C VAL A 26 -1.46 9.63 20.07
N ARG A 27 -1.52 10.96 20.04
CA ARG A 27 -2.53 11.73 19.31
C ARG A 27 -1.87 12.33 18.07
N VAL A 28 -2.44 12.04 16.90
CA VAL A 28 -1.85 12.42 15.62
C VAL A 28 -2.56 13.65 15.07
N PHE A 29 -1.82 14.72 14.80
CA PHE A 29 -2.28 15.86 14.05
C PHE A 29 -1.83 15.68 12.60
N HIS A 30 -2.79 15.48 11.69
CA HIS A 30 -2.50 15.18 10.29
C HIS A 30 -2.95 16.30 9.36
N TYR A 31 -2.06 16.74 8.47
CA TYR A 31 -2.39 17.71 7.42
C TYR A 31 -2.34 17.09 6.03
N CYS A 32 -3.50 16.96 5.38
CA CYS A 32 -3.64 16.37 4.04
C CYS A 32 -3.56 17.40 2.89
N GLY A 33 -3.17 18.66 3.15
CA GLY A 33 -3.14 19.70 2.13
C GLY A 33 -4.51 19.94 1.50
N ASN A 34 -4.58 19.97 0.17
CA ASN A 34 -5.83 20.11 -0.59
C ASN A 34 -6.54 18.76 -0.86
N HIS A 35 -6.20 17.71 -0.10
CA HIS A 35 -6.69 16.35 -0.31
C HIS A 35 -7.65 15.88 0.79
N ASP A 36 -8.56 16.77 1.19
CA ASP A 36 -9.51 16.51 2.28
C ASP A 36 -10.44 15.31 2.03
N TYR A 37 -10.63 14.94 0.76
CA TYR A 37 -11.38 13.74 0.37
C TYR A 37 -10.74 12.43 0.85
N TRP A 38 -9.48 12.44 1.28
CA TRP A 38 -8.81 11.26 1.84
C TRP A 38 -8.83 11.18 3.36
N ARG A 39 -9.34 12.19 4.08
CA ARG A 39 -9.30 12.24 5.55
C ARG A 39 -9.81 10.95 6.20
N SER A 40 -10.98 10.47 5.76
CA SER A 40 -11.57 9.24 6.30
C SER A 40 -10.65 8.02 6.15
N ASP A 41 -10.00 7.87 4.99
CA ASP A 41 -9.13 6.73 4.73
C ASP A 41 -7.76 6.86 5.41
N ILE A 42 -7.23 8.08 5.51
CA ILE A 42 -6.00 8.38 6.28
C ILE A 42 -6.21 8.05 7.76
N GLU A 43 -7.35 8.43 8.33
CA GLU A 43 -7.67 8.11 9.72
C GLU A 43 -7.71 6.60 9.95
N LYS A 44 -8.37 5.84 9.07
CA LYS A 44 -8.41 4.38 9.15
C LYS A 44 -7.00 3.78 9.13
N ILE A 45 -6.13 4.28 8.23
CA ILE A 45 -4.74 3.81 8.13
C ILE A 45 -3.97 4.12 9.42
N LEU A 46 -4.00 5.36 9.91
CA LEU A 46 -3.26 5.75 11.12
C LEU A 46 -3.73 4.99 12.36
N ARG A 47 -5.03 4.67 12.45
CA ARG A 47 -5.59 3.87 13.54
C ARG A 47 -5.20 2.39 13.51
N LEU A 48 -4.51 1.91 12.47
CA LEU A 48 -3.88 0.58 12.50
C LEU A 48 -2.72 0.51 13.51
N ALA A 49 -2.20 1.65 13.98
CA ALA A 49 -1.26 1.68 15.09
C ALA A 49 -2.03 1.64 16.43
N PRO A 50 -1.85 0.60 17.28
CA PRO A 50 -2.68 0.39 18.48
C PRO A 50 -2.49 1.46 19.57
N ASN A 51 -1.37 2.18 19.52
CA ASN A 51 -1.06 3.30 20.40
C ASN A 51 -1.70 4.63 19.96
N VAL A 52 -2.28 4.71 18.76
CA VAL A 52 -3.01 5.91 18.30
C VAL A 52 -4.38 6.00 18.98
N LYS A 53 -4.58 7.06 19.77
CA LYS A 53 -5.86 7.33 20.47
C LYS A 53 -6.77 8.22 19.66
N ASP A 54 -6.21 9.21 18.98
CA ASP A 54 -6.98 10.18 18.22
C ASP A 54 -6.23 10.69 17.00
N VAL A 55 -6.99 11.06 15.97
CA VAL A 55 -6.49 11.61 14.71
C VAL A 55 -7.24 12.92 14.44
N VAL A 56 -6.51 14.03 14.46
CA VAL A 56 -7.05 15.38 14.28
C VAL A 56 -6.52 15.97 12.98
N PHE A 57 -7.42 16.40 12.09
CA PHE A 57 -7.04 16.99 10.80
C PHE A 57 -6.73 18.47 10.92
N GLU A 58 -5.55 18.79 11.45
CA GLU A 58 -5.08 20.15 11.72
C GLU A 58 -3.57 20.26 11.48
N ARG A 59 -3.12 21.41 10.96
CA ARG A 59 -1.70 21.69 10.70
C ARG A 59 -1.03 22.23 11.97
N ARG A 60 0.02 21.56 12.46
CA ARG A 60 0.67 21.85 13.75
C ARG A 60 2.20 21.79 13.66
N TYR A 61 2.84 22.91 13.34
CA TYR A 61 4.31 23.01 13.24
C TYR A 61 5.03 23.10 14.59
N ASP A 62 4.28 23.25 15.66
CA ASP A 62 4.77 23.29 17.03
C ASP A 62 5.00 21.90 17.64
N LEU A 63 4.64 20.83 16.93
CA LEU A 63 4.74 19.44 17.39
C LEU A 63 5.89 18.69 16.68
N PRO A 64 6.44 17.63 17.29
CA PRO A 64 7.38 16.73 16.63
C PRO A 64 6.78 16.12 15.35
N GLU A 65 7.49 16.26 14.23
CA GLU A 65 7.04 15.74 12.93
C GLU A 65 7.47 14.27 12.74
N ILE A 66 6.51 13.42 12.39
CA ILE A 66 6.77 12.08 11.86
C ILE A 66 6.76 12.19 10.33
N THR A 67 7.97 12.30 9.76
CA THR A 67 8.19 12.42 8.32
C THR A 67 8.02 11.06 7.62
N THR A 68 7.89 11.06 6.30
CA THR A 68 8.01 9.83 5.50
C THR A 68 9.45 9.49 5.14
N ASP A 69 10.40 10.40 5.41
CA ASP A 69 11.82 10.18 5.13
C ASP A 69 12.37 9.06 6.02
N THR A 70 13.02 8.08 5.40
CA THR A 70 13.37 6.81 6.02
C THR A 70 14.75 6.82 6.70
N HIS A 71 15.50 7.91 6.59
CA HIS A 71 16.91 7.97 6.99
C HIS A 71 17.17 8.13 8.50
N GLU A 72 16.15 8.43 9.32
CA GLU A 72 16.40 8.97 10.67
C GLU A 72 15.66 8.25 11.81
N GLN A 73 14.87 7.19 11.55
CA GLN A 73 14.01 6.59 12.58
C GLN A 73 13.98 5.05 12.52
N GLU A 74 14.09 4.40 13.68
CA GLU A 74 13.84 2.95 13.80
C GLU A 74 12.39 2.64 13.39
N MET A 75 12.23 1.64 12.52
CA MET A 75 10.93 1.22 12.01
C MET A 75 10.80 -0.30 12.07
N GLU A 76 9.62 -0.78 12.41
CA GLU A 76 9.20 -2.15 12.12
C GLU A 76 8.82 -2.19 10.63
N PHE A 77 9.73 -2.64 9.77
CA PHE A 77 9.48 -2.73 8.33
C PHE A 77 8.47 -3.81 7.96
N PHE A 78 8.24 -4.77 8.87
CA PHE A 78 7.41 -5.94 8.61
C PHE A 78 6.43 -6.23 9.74
N PRO A 79 5.54 -5.29 10.11
CA PRO A 79 4.55 -5.59 11.11
C PRO A 79 3.64 -6.68 10.57
N ASN A 80 3.37 -7.70 11.40
CA ASN A 80 2.33 -8.65 11.09
C ASN A 80 0.96 -7.99 11.34
N LEU A 81 0.50 -7.15 10.40
CA LEU A 81 -0.82 -6.51 10.47
C LEU A 81 -1.95 -7.48 10.12
N HIS A 82 -1.64 -8.77 9.87
CA HIS A 82 -2.61 -9.73 9.38
C HIS A 82 -3.79 -9.81 10.34
N THR A 83 -3.58 -9.84 11.65
CA THR A 83 -4.65 -9.88 12.65
C THR A 83 -5.53 -8.64 12.64
N GLU A 84 -4.93 -7.44 12.63
CA GLU A 84 -5.65 -6.17 12.67
C GLU A 84 -6.44 -5.90 11.38
N LEU A 85 -5.92 -6.38 10.23
CA LEU A 85 -6.58 -6.29 8.94
C LEU A 85 -7.66 -7.37 8.77
N TRP A 86 -7.49 -8.55 9.37
CA TRP A 86 -8.39 -9.71 9.22
C TRP A 86 -9.78 -9.48 9.82
N GLU A 87 -9.86 -8.75 10.93
CA GLU A 87 -11.14 -8.41 11.56
C GLU A 87 -12.02 -7.52 10.67
N ALA A 88 -11.41 -6.73 9.78
CA ALA A 88 -12.12 -5.82 8.89
C ALA A 88 -12.63 -6.46 7.59
N VAL A 89 -12.20 -7.68 7.25
CA VAL A 89 -12.58 -8.37 6.00
C VAL A 89 -13.84 -9.21 6.17
N ASP A 90 -14.81 -9.02 5.27
CA ASP A 90 -16.04 -9.81 5.19
C ASP A 90 -15.76 -11.33 5.04
N GLU A 91 -16.64 -12.16 5.63
CA GLU A 91 -16.48 -13.61 5.70
C GLU A 91 -16.32 -14.27 4.32
N SER A 92 -17.00 -13.75 3.29
CA SER A 92 -16.88 -14.27 1.92
C SER A 92 -15.50 -14.04 1.31
N LEU A 93 -14.83 -12.94 1.68
CA LEU A 93 -13.46 -12.65 1.27
C LEU A 93 -12.44 -13.42 2.11
N ARG A 94 -12.73 -13.74 3.37
CA ARG A 94 -11.86 -14.61 4.20
C ARG A 94 -11.66 -15.99 3.59
N TRP A 95 -12.68 -16.54 2.92
CA TRP A 95 -12.53 -17.80 2.19
C TRP A 95 -11.53 -17.67 1.04
N LEU A 96 -11.57 -16.56 0.28
CA LEU A 96 -10.60 -16.29 -0.78
C LEU A 96 -9.16 -16.21 -0.23
N LEU A 97 -9.00 -15.61 0.95
CA LEU A 97 -7.72 -15.48 1.65
C LEU A 97 -7.16 -16.81 2.19
N SER A 98 -7.96 -17.89 2.20
CA SER A 98 -7.51 -19.22 2.63
C SER A 98 -6.83 -20.03 1.51
N ALA A 99 -7.06 -19.63 0.25
CA ALA A 99 -6.42 -20.22 -0.92
C ALA A 99 -5.19 -19.40 -1.32
N LYS A 100 -4.31 -19.97 -2.15
CA LYS A 100 -3.24 -19.18 -2.76
C LYS A 100 -3.79 -18.24 -3.82
N TYR A 101 -3.34 -16.98 -3.82
CA TYR A 101 -3.80 -15.98 -4.80
C TYR A 101 -2.76 -14.88 -5.07
N THR A 102 -2.86 -14.31 -6.27
CA THR A 102 -2.10 -13.15 -6.72
C THR A 102 -2.99 -11.91 -6.71
N VAL A 103 -2.54 -10.83 -6.10
CA VAL A 103 -3.17 -9.51 -6.21
C VAL A 103 -2.55 -8.74 -7.37
N PHE A 104 -3.39 -8.18 -8.22
CA PHE A 104 -3.00 -7.29 -9.29
C PHE A 104 -3.61 -5.90 -9.07
N GLN A 105 -2.80 -4.92 -8.68
CA GLN A 105 -3.20 -3.52 -8.59
C GLN A 105 -3.18 -2.87 -9.98
N CYS A 106 -4.37 -2.60 -10.53
CA CYS A 106 -4.50 -2.08 -11.89
C CYS A 106 -3.98 -0.64 -12.07
N HIS A 107 -3.96 0.16 -11.00
CA HIS A 107 -3.49 1.55 -11.05
C HIS A 107 -3.05 2.05 -9.66
N SER A 108 -2.23 3.10 -9.63
CA SER A 108 -1.81 3.77 -8.39
C SER A 108 -1.84 5.31 -8.53
N GLY A 109 -1.76 6.01 -7.40
CA GLY A 109 -1.66 7.46 -7.35
C GLY A 109 -3.00 8.20 -7.23
N LYS A 110 -2.92 9.53 -7.37
CA LYS A 110 -4.06 10.46 -7.17
C LYS A 110 -5.07 10.33 -8.33
N PRO A 111 -6.37 10.17 -8.08
CA PRO A 111 -7.38 10.31 -9.13
C PRO A 111 -7.22 11.68 -9.81
N LYS A 112 -6.96 11.68 -11.12
CA LYS A 112 -6.75 12.90 -11.93
C LYS A 112 -5.56 13.78 -11.50
N GLY A 113 -4.60 13.23 -10.74
CA GLY A 113 -3.38 13.94 -10.38
C GLY A 113 -2.23 13.65 -11.34
N GLY A 114 -1.18 14.50 -11.32
CA GLY A 114 0.01 14.35 -12.16
C GLY A 114 0.86 13.10 -11.92
N ASN A 115 0.51 12.26 -10.92
CA ASN A 115 1.17 10.99 -10.61
C ASN A 115 0.19 9.80 -10.67
N THR A 116 -0.83 9.88 -11.54
CA THR A 116 -1.69 8.71 -11.82
C THR A 116 -0.91 7.70 -12.63
N LYS A 117 -0.75 6.48 -12.13
CA LYS A 117 -0.05 5.39 -12.81
C LYS A 117 -1.05 4.32 -13.20
N ASN A 118 -1.44 4.27 -14.47
CA ASN A 118 -2.37 3.25 -14.97
C ASN A 118 -1.58 2.13 -15.65
N ILE A 119 -1.88 0.87 -15.31
CA ILE A 119 -1.39 -0.27 -16.08
C ILE A 119 -2.32 -0.47 -17.29
N ASN A 120 -1.75 -0.73 -18.46
CA ASN A 120 -2.55 -0.95 -19.67
C ASN A 120 -3.51 -2.15 -19.48
N PRO A 121 -4.84 -1.99 -19.65
CA PRO A 121 -5.80 -3.08 -19.54
C PRO A 121 -5.49 -4.30 -20.42
N ASP A 122 -4.92 -4.11 -21.61
CA ASP A 122 -4.59 -5.22 -22.53
C ASP A 122 -3.42 -6.05 -22.00
N TYR A 123 -2.49 -5.43 -21.28
CA TYR A 123 -1.45 -6.15 -20.56
C TYR A 123 -2.06 -7.01 -19.45
N ILE A 124 -3.00 -6.46 -18.67
CA ILE A 124 -3.69 -7.20 -17.60
C ILE A 124 -4.47 -8.40 -18.18
N ARG A 125 -5.23 -8.18 -19.25
CA ARG A 125 -5.96 -9.25 -19.95
C ARG A 125 -5.02 -10.34 -20.46
N SER A 126 -3.90 -9.95 -21.04
CA SER A 126 -2.88 -10.88 -21.53
C SER A 126 -2.22 -11.66 -20.39
N TYR A 127 -1.93 -11.00 -19.26
CA TYR A 127 -1.38 -11.63 -18.07
C TYR A 127 -2.34 -12.69 -17.52
N ILE A 128 -3.63 -12.36 -17.34
CA ILE A 128 -4.64 -13.31 -16.87
C ILE A 128 -4.77 -14.50 -17.84
N LYS A 129 -4.79 -14.25 -19.15
CA LYS A 129 -4.88 -15.29 -20.17
C LYS A 129 -3.70 -16.26 -20.14
N ASN A 130 -2.50 -15.77 -19.80
CA ASN A 130 -1.28 -16.58 -19.76
C ASN A 130 -1.05 -17.27 -18.41
N ASN A 131 -1.78 -16.88 -17.36
CA ASN A 131 -1.67 -17.42 -16.00
C ASN A 131 -3.02 -17.97 -15.52
N LYS A 132 -3.66 -18.83 -16.33
CA LYS A 132 -5.02 -19.36 -16.04
C LYS A 132 -5.10 -20.26 -14.81
N ASP A 133 -3.96 -20.76 -14.37
CA ASP A 133 -3.79 -21.60 -13.19
C ASP A 133 -3.67 -20.77 -11.89
N LYS A 134 -3.45 -19.45 -11.99
CA LYS A 134 -3.40 -18.56 -10.84
C LYS A 134 -4.77 -18.00 -10.48
N ASN A 135 -5.09 -17.94 -9.19
CA ASN A 135 -6.22 -17.17 -8.68
C ASN A 135 -5.83 -15.69 -8.65
N ILE A 136 -6.32 -14.88 -9.59
CA ILE A 136 -5.95 -13.46 -9.70
C ILE A 136 -7.08 -12.58 -9.14
N VAL A 137 -6.72 -11.62 -8.29
CA VAL A 137 -7.63 -10.63 -7.70
C VAL A 137 -7.25 -9.25 -8.20
N LEU A 138 -8.16 -8.59 -8.93
CA LEU A 138 -7.91 -7.22 -9.41
C LEU A 138 -8.34 -6.19 -8.39
N LEU A 139 -7.43 -5.28 -8.05
CA LEU A 139 -7.67 -4.15 -7.16
C LEU A 139 -7.46 -2.82 -7.88
N GLY A 140 -8.24 -1.82 -7.46
CA GLY A 140 -8.15 -0.47 -7.99
C GLY A 140 -9.41 0.33 -7.72
N THR A 141 -9.50 1.53 -8.28
CA THR A 141 -10.64 2.44 -8.13
C THR A 141 -11.24 2.85 -9.48
N ASN A 142 -10.48 2.74 -10.58
CA ASN A 142 -10.91 3.11 -11.92
C ASN A 142 -11.80 2.05 -12.59
N ARG A 143 -13.09 2.03 -12.23
CA ARG A 143 -14.08 1.10 -12.81
C ARG A 143 -14.30 1.28 -14.31
N GLU A 144 -14.14 2.49 -14.83
CA GLU A 144 -14.33 2.78 -16.26
C GLU A 144 -13.31 2.01 -17.11
N LEU A 145 -12.06 1.94 -16.64
CA LEU A 145 -10.96 1.36 -17.42
C LEU A 145 -10.81 -0.16 -17.23
N TYR A 146 -11.19 -0.70 -16.07
CA TYR A 146 -10.92 -2.10 -15.70
C TYR A 146 -12.18 -2.92 -15.36
N GLY A 147 -13.37 -2.30 -15.35
CA GLY A 147 -14.59 -2.95 -14.87
C GLY A 147 -15.14 -4.06 -15.76
N ASP A 148 -14.70 -4.11 -17.03
CA ASP A 148 -15.10 -5.10 -18.03
C ASP A 148 -14.27 -6.40 -17.97
N ILE A 149 -13.19 -6.43 -17.20
CA ILE A 149 -12.35 -7.64 -17.03
C ILE A 149 -13.08 -8.62 -16.12
N THR A 150 -13.72 -9.63 -16.71
CA THR A 150 -14.59 -10.61 -16.00
C THR A 150 -13.99 -12.00 -15.88
N SER A 151 -12.84 -12.27 -16.51
CA SER A 151 -12.17 -13.58 -16.51
C SER A 151 -11.48 -13.93 -15.18
N THR A 152 -11.62 -13.09 -14.15
CA THR A 152 -10.98 -13.25 -12.84
C THR A 152 -11.80 -12.50 -11.79
N LEU A 153 -11.45 -12.64 -10.50
CA LEU A 153 -12.12 -11.89 -9.44
C LEU A 153 -11.75 -10.39 -9.53
N ASN A 154 -12.69 -9.60 -10.03
CA ASN A 154 -12.50 -8.17 -10.22
C ASN A 154 -13.18 -7.36 -9.10
N LEU A 155 -12.36 -6.82 -8.21
CA LEU A 155 -12.80 -6.00 -7.08
C LEU A 155 -12.53 -4.50 -7.30
N VAL A 156 -12.24 -4.07 -8.54
CA VAL A 156 -11.96 -2.67 -8.86
C VAL A 156 -13.16 -1.79 -8.50
N GLY A 157 -12.91 -0.81 -7.64
CA GLY A 157 -13.88 0.12 -7.07
C GLY A 157 -14.90 -0.54 -6.14
N ARG A 158 -14.71 -1.81 -5.75
CA ARG A 158 -15.63 -2.59 -4.89
C ARG A 158 -15.05 -2.88 -3.50
N THR A 159 -13.83 -2.42 -3.23
CA THR A 159 -13.12 -2.60 -1.97
C THR A 159 -12.79 -1.23 -1.37
N ASP A 160 -12.93 -1.10 -0.05
CA ASP A 160 -12.37 0.03 0.67
C ASP A 160 -10.86 -0.15 0.88
N ILE A 161 -10.18 0.88 1.39
CA ILE A 161 -8.74 0.85 1.50
C ILE A 161 -8.23 -0.22 2.47
N ILE A 162 -8.93 -0.45 3.60
CA ILE A 162 -8.50 -1.42 4.61
C ILE A 162 -8.63 -2.84 4.06
N THR A 163 -9.74 -3.12 3.38
CA THR A 163 -9.95 -4.40 2.70
C THR A 163 -8.90 -4.62 1.61
N ALA A 164 -8.58 -3.60 0.82
CA ALA A 164 -7.53 -3.70 -0.19
C ALA A 164 -6.14 -3.99 0.43
N MET A 165 -5.81 -3.34 1.54
CA MET A 165 -4.57 -3.60 2.28
C MET A 165 -4.54 -5.03 2.84
N ALA A 166 -5.64 -5.52 3.39
CA ALA A 166 -5.77 -6.88 3.90
C ALA A 166 -5.57 -7.93 2.80
N LEU A 167 -6.23 -7.74 1.65
CA LEU A 167 -6.07 -8.60 0.49
C LEU A 167 -4.62 -8.61 -0.02
N VAL A 168 -3.94 -7.48 0.00
CA VAL A 168 -2.53 -7.44 -0.39
C VAL A 168 -1.66 -8.14 0.64
N GLY A 169 -1.84 -7.88 1.94
CA GLY A 169 -1.01 -8.42 3.00
C GLY A 169 -1.13 -9.94 3.20
N GLY A 170 -2.20 -10.57 2.70
CA GLY A 170 -2.39 -12.02 2.71
C GLY A 170 -2.04 -12.74 1.41
N ALA A 171 -1.62 -12.03 0.36
CA ALA A 171 -1.39 -12.61 -0.96
C ALA A 171 -0.08 -13.39 -1.02
N ASP A 172 0.00 -14.39 -1.91
CA ASP A 172 1.28 -15.04 -2.24
C ASP A 172 2.14 -14.17 -3.16
N GLU A 173 1.48 -13.37 -4.01
CA GLU A 173 2.13 -12.56 -5.02
C GLU A 173 1.36 -11.25 -5.22
N PHE A 174 2.09 -10.16 -5.43
CA PHE A 174 1.57 -8.83 -5.72
C PHE A 174 2.16 -8.30 -7.02
N ILE A 175 1.32 -7.71 -7.87
CA ILE A 175 1.74 -7.09 -9.13
C ILE A 175 1.07 -5.73 -9.22
N GLY A 176 1.83 -4.66 -9.47
CA GLY A 176 1.22 -3.33 -9.47
C GLY A 176 2.18 -2.18 -9.75
N ALA A 177 1.62 -0.98 -9.95
CA ALA A 177 2.43 0.24 -10.05
C ALA A 177 2.77 0.79 -8.66
N GLU A 178 3.93 1.43 -8.51
CA GLU A 178 4.38 2.05 -7.26
C GLU A 178 3.28 2.92 -6.62
N GLY A 179 2.88 2.56 -5.40
CA GLY A 179 1.97 3.31 -4.55
C GLY A 179 1.74 2.65 -3.19
N LEU A 180 0.67 3.07 -2.49
CA LEU A 180 0.32 2.56 -1.14
C LEU A 180 0.33 1.03 -1.07
N LEU A 181 -0.37 0.34 -1.97
CA LEU A 181 -0.48 -1.12 -1.91
C LEU A 181 0.85 -1.82 -2.19
N SER A 182 1.76 -1.24 -2.97
CA SER A 182 3.12 -1.77 -3.11
C SER A 182 3.87 -1.74 -1.78
N PHE A 183 3.74 -0.66 -1.00
CA PHE A 183 4.36 -0.59 0.33
C PHE A 183 3.77 -1.61 1.31
N VAL A 184 2.46 -1.85 1.23
CA VAL A 184 1.79 -2.90 2.01
C VAL A 184 2.34 -4.28 1.64
N ALA A 185 2.39 -4.61 0.35
CA ALA A 185 2.93 -5.90 -0.12
C ALA A 185 4.35 -6.15 0.39
N LEU A 186 5.23 -5.15 0.24
CA LEU A 186 6.62 -5.22 0.69
C LEU A 186 6.72 -5.40 2.22
N SER A 187 5.95 -4.64 3.00
CA SER A 187 5.93 -4.78 4.45
C SER A 187 5.38 -6.12 4.94
N HIS A 188 4.56 -6.79 4.15
CA HIS A 188 4.04 -8.12 4.47
C HIS A 188 4.91 -9.25 3.90
N ARG A 189 6.05 -8.93 3.28
CA ARG A 189 6.95 -9.89 2.59
C ARG A 189 6.22 -10.70 1.52
N VAL A 190 5.27 -10.06 0.85
CA VAL A 190 4.61 -10.65 -0.32
C VAL A 190 5.56 -10.54 -1.51
N LYS A 191 5.74 -11.63 -2.25
CA LYS A 191 6.51 -11.63 -3.49
C LYS A 191 5.93 -10.57 -4.44
N SER A 192 6.73 -9.59 -4.86
CA SER A 192 6.19 -8.37 -5.48
C SER A 192 6.87 -8.01 -6.80
N ASP A 193 6.05 -7.76 -7.82
CA ASP A 193 6.44 -7.18 -9.11
C ASP A 193 5.92 -5.75 -9.20
N VAL A 194 6.80 -4.78 -8.94
CA VAL A 194 6.41 -3.37 -8.88
C VAL A 194 6.92 -2.61 -10.11
N PHE A 195 5.98 -1.96 -10.81
CA PHE A 195 6.25 -1.10 -11.96
C PHE A 195 6.50 0.35 -11.52
N TYR A 196 7.61 0.92 -11.99
CA TYR A 196 8.00 2.30 -11.69
C TYR A 196 8.05 3.15 -12.95
N ILE A 197 7.75 4.43 -12.78
CA ILE A 197 7.84 5.43 -13.87
C ILE A 197 9.22 6.11 -13.86
N SER A 198 9.93 6.12 -12.72
CA SER A 198 11.25 6.73 -12.59
C SER A 198 12.09 6.03 -11.52
N GLN A 199 13.39 5.87 -11.80
CA GLN A 199 14.39 5.34 -10.88
C GLN A 199 14.56 6.25 -9.64
N ASP A 200 14.47 7.58 -9.77
CA ASP A 200 14.58 8.52 -8.64
C ASP A 200 13.50 8.31 -7.57
N ALA A 201 12.31 7.85 -7.99
CA ALA A 201 11.21 7.56 -7.07
C ALA A 201 11.49 6.29 -6.25
N VAL A 202 12.12 5.29 -6.88
CA VAL A 202 12.66 4.11 -6.20
C VAL A 202 13.76 4.56 -5.25
N GLU A 203 14.66 5.42 -5.69
CA GLU A 203 15.84 5.74 -4.90
C GLU A 203 15.49 6.49 -3.60
N ARG A 204 14.55 7.44 -3.66
CA ARG A 204 14.15 8.22 -2.47
C ARG A 204 13.21 7.50 -1.51
N ARG A 205 12.41 6.56 -2.00
CA ARG A 205 11.36 5.89 -1.20
C ARG A 205 11.67 4.44 -0.86
N ILE A 206 12.62 3.83 -1.58
CA ILE A 206 12.98 2.42 -1.48
C ILE A 206 14.48 2.29 -1.19
N VAL A 207 15.39 2.86 -2.00
CA VAL A 207 16.87 2.74 -1.80
C VAL A 207 17.39 3.51 -0.59
N GLY A 208 16.82 4.69 -0.28
CA GLY A 208 17.16 5.43 0.94
C GLY A 208 16.73 4.74 2.25
N THR A 209 16.02 3.63 2.12
CA THR A 209 15.63 2.75 3.20
C THR A 209 16.62 1.58 3.22
N PRO A 210 16.92 0.95 4.36
CA PRO A 210 17.69 -0.30 4.39
C PRO A 210 16.98 -1.47 3.65
N TRP A 211 15.97 -1.21 2.81
CA TRP A 211 15.41 -2.17 1.86
C TRP A 211 16.47 -2.76 0.95
N GLU A 212 17.55 -2.05 0.57
CA GLU A 212 18.67 -2.66 -0.16
C GLU A 212 19.38 -3.77 0.62
N GLN A 213 19.40 -3.67 1.96
CA GLN A 213 19.92 -4.74 2.82
C GLN A 213 19.00 -5.97 2.82
N TYR A 214 17.71 -5.81 2.49
CA TYR A 214 16.71 -6.88 2.40
C TYR A 214 16.45 -7.36 0.95
N ALA A 215 16.62 -6.49 -0.04
CA ALA A 215 16.62 -6.78 -1.49
C ALA A 215 17.92 -7.50 -1.93
N ASN A 216 18.88 -7.66 -1.02
CA ASN A 216 19.94 -8.67 -1.14
C ASN A 216 19.38 -10.11 -1.15
N LEU A 217 18.07 -10.30 -0.92
CA LEU A 217 17.36 -11.47 -1.41
C LEU A 217 16.80 -11.19 -2.82
N ILE A 218 17.62 -11.58 -3.79
CA ILE A 218 17.25 -12.04 -5.13
C ILE A 218 17.06 -10.92 -6.16
N GLY A 219 18.15 -10.63 -6.88
CA GLY A 219 18.11 -9.82 -8.10
C GLY A 219 17.80 -10.64 -9.34
N VAL A 220 16.94 -10.10 -10.20
CA VAL A 220 17.21 -9.92 -11.64
C VAL A 220 16.54 -8.62 -12.09
N TYR A 221 17.35 -7.65 -12.51
CA TYR A 221 16.87 -6.44 -13.15
C TYR A 221 16.54 -6.75 -14.62
N HIS A 222 15.27 -6.70 -14.98
CA HIS A 222 14.83 -6.58 -16.36
C HIS A 222 14.17 -5.21 -16.49
N GLY A 223 14.69 -4.38 -17.40
CA GLY A 223 14.29 -2.98 -17.52
C GLY A 223 12.79 -2.73 -17.31
N ASN A 224 12.47 -1.69 -16.54
CA ASN A 224 11.14 -1.25 -16.11
C ASN A 224 10.42 -2.11 -15.05
N SER A 225 11.04 -3.13 -14.44
CA SER A 225 10.41 -3.92 -13.37
C SER A 225 11.43 -4.39 -12.33
N PHE A 226 11.04 -4.32 -11.05
CA PHE A 226 11.79 -4.92 -9.94
C PHE A 226 11.03 -6.16 -9.44
N TRP A 227 11.77 -7.26 -9.26
CA TRP A 227 11.28 -8.49 -8.62
C TRP A 227 11.78 -8.48 -7.18
N VAL A 228 10.89 -8.56 -6.20
CA VAL A 228 11.23 -8.75 -4.79
C VAL A 228 10.71 -10.12 -4.38
N TRP A 229 11.61 -11.00 -3.94
CA TRP A 229 11.31 -12.38 -3.56
C TRP A 229 11.27 -12.57 -2.05
#